data_AF-A0A2D3RHY1-F1
#
_entry.id   AF-A0A2D3RHY1-F1
#
_cell.length_a   1.000
_cell.length_b   1.000
_cell.length_c   1.000
_cell.angle_alpha   90.00
_cell.angle_beta   90.00
_cell.angle_gamma   90.00
#
_symmetry.space_group_name_H-M   'P 1'
#
loop_
_entity.id
_entity.type
_entity.pdbx_description
1 polymer ?
#
loop_
_entity_poly.entity_id
_entity_poly.type
_entity_poly.pdbx_seq_one_letter_code
_entity_poly.pdbx_strand_id
1 'polypeptide(L)'
;MTLKAFNAALSAQSALPNVPKNLTDVDCIWIKGVQENWIRFGNAVSDRILDRKRRVMSFAPGSVFAFIRWQSNDYGTIYSSIVIVRAVRSGEAYSTLTHIHPGGEILLQLSGWPKVSQVLQLINTIEALDINAADAAPDYWRHVHSRLSAGQVPRSYSLARHKAYLGRRALLS
;
A
#
# COMPACT_ATOMS: atom_id res chain seq x y z
N MET A 1 13.29 52.46 -8.20
CA MET A 1 11.87 52.63 -7.85
C MET A 1 11.14 51.32 -8.11
N THR A 2 10.59 50.55 -7.17
CA THR A 2 10.93 50.28 -5.77
C THR A 2 10.51 48.81 -5.55
N LEU A 3 11.40 47.98 -4.98
CA LEU A 3 11.16 46.60 -4.54
C LEU A 3 10.06 46.58 -3.46
N LYS A 4 8.79 46.57 -3.86
CA LYS A 4 7.66 46.35 -2.93
C LYS A 4 6.61 45.35 -3.40
N ALA A 5 6.69 44.85 -4.64
CA ALA A 5 5.69 43.93 -5.16
C ALA A 5 6.03 42.43 -4.98
N PHE A 6 7.26 42.07 -4.58
CA PHE A 6 7.65 40.66 -4.42
C PHE A 6 7.37 40.08 -3.03
N ASN A 7 7.23 40.95 -2.00
CA ASN A 7 7.07 40.51 -0.60
C ASN A 7 5.61 40.46 -0.11
N ALA A 8 4.62 40.73 -0.96
CA ALA A 8 3.21 40.64 -0.57
C ALA A 8 2.57 39.28 -0.88
N ALA A 9 3.16 38.48 -1.78
CA ALA A 9 2.65 37.15 -2.15
C ALA A 9 3.16 36.01 -1.24
N LEU A 10 4.14 36.26 -0.37
CA LEU A 10 4.67 35.25 0.57
C LEU A 10 3.90 35.16 1.89
N SER A 11 2.90 36.02 2.12
CA SER A 11 2.18 36.11 3.40
C SER A 11 0.76 35.54 3.37
N ALA A 12 0.36 34.88 2.27
CA ALA A 12 -1.00 34.34 2.09
C ALA A 12 -1.06 32.83 1.75
N GLN A 13 0.00 32.07 2.05
CA GLN A 13 -0.05 30.60 2.00
C GLN A 13 -0.21 30.03 3.43
N SER A 14 -1.26 30.47 4.11
CA SER A 14 -1.67 29.96 5.41
C SER A 14 -2.30 28.56 5.27
N ALA A 15 -1.78 27.63 6.07
CA ALA A 15 -2.29 26.29 6.34
C ALA A 15 -2.40 25.33 5.14
N LEU A 16 -1.26 24.77 4.71
CA LEU A 16 -1.30 23.39 4.19
C LEU A 16 -1.95 22.52 5.29
N PRO A 17 -2.98 21.71 4.98
CA PRO A 17 -3.53 20.77 5.95
C PRO A 17 -2.39 19.98 6.56
N ASN A 18 -2.46 19.69 7.87
CA ASN A 18 -1.39 19.01 8.63
C ASN A 18 -0.99 17.71 7.93
N VAL A 19 -0.06 17.79 6.99
CA VAL A 19 0.43 16.64 6.24
C VAL A 19 1.20 15.82 7.29
N PRO A 20 0.79 14.57 7.56
CA PRO A 20 1.47 13.76 8.56
C PRO A 20 2.96 13.77 8.24
N LYS A 21 3.79 14.21 9.19
CA LYS A 21 5.24 14.08 9.05
C LYS A 21 5.54 12.57 8.94
N ASN A 22 6.33 12.18 7.94
CA ASN A 22 6.75 10.79 7.65
C ASN A 22 5.73 9.92 6.91
N LEU A 23 5.31 10.34 5.72
CA LEU A 23 4.52 9.49 4.82
C LEU A 23 5.37 8.37 4.22
N THR A 24 4.71 7.27 3.88
CA THR A 24 5.27 6.25 2.98
C THR A 24 4.79 6.54 1.55
N ASP A 25 5.71 6.89 0.67
CA ASP A 25 5.44 7.19 -0.74
C ASP A 25 5.59 5.92 -1.59
N VAL A 26 4.67 5.73 -2.54
CA VAL A 26 4.66 4.58 -3.45
C VAL A 26 4.62 5.06 -4.89
N ASP A 27 5.65 4.71 -5.67
CA ASP A 27 5.74 5.04 -7.09
C ASP A 27 4.92 4.04 -7.91
N CYS A 28 3.81 4.52 -8.46
CA CYS A 28 2.99 3.78 -9.40
C CYS A 28 3.37 4.15 -10.83
N ILE A 29 3.45 3.14 -11.70
CA ILE A 29 3.94 3.25 -13.07
C ILE A 29 2.99 2.52 -13.99
N TRP A 30 2.57 3.15 -15.08
CA TRP A 30 1.77 2.54 -16.12
C TRP A 30 2.43 2.77 -17.48
N ILE A 31 2.92 1.68 -18.07
CA ILE A 31 3.47 1.62 -19.41
C ILE A 31 2.75 0.48 -20.13
N LYS A 32 1.79 0.86 -20.97
CA LYS A 32 0.92 -0.07 -21.71
C LYS A 32 1.74 -1.22 -22.33
N GLY A 33 1.40 -2.45 -21.97
CA GLY A 33 1.99 -3.68 -22.50
C GLY A 33 3.40 -4.01 -22.02
N VAL A 34 3.98 -3.23 -21.10
CA VAL A 34 5.35 -3.44 -20.61
C VAL A 34 5.38 -3.56 -19.09
N GLN A 35 4.82 -2.59 -18.38
CA GLN A 35 4.91 -2.53 -16.93
C GLN A 35 3.69 -1.84 -16.33
N GLU A 36 3.13 -2.46 -15.30
CA GLU A 36 2.06 -1.89 -14.51
C GLU A 36 2.36 -2.10 -13.03
N ASN A 37 2.51 -0.99 -12.31
CA ASN A 37 2.68 -0.94 -10.88
C ASN A 37 1.51 -0.13 -10.29
N TRP A 38 0.69 -0.73 -9.43
CA TRP A 38 -0.49 -0.06 -8.88
C TRP A 38 -0.81 -0.51 -7.46
N ILE A 39 -1.63 0.29 -6.77
CA ILE A 39 -2.18 -0.04 -5.46
C ILE A 39 -3.47 -0.83 -5.64
N ARG A 40 -3.56 -2.05 -5.08
CA ARG A 40 -4.78 -2.87 -5.09
C ARG A 40 -5.78 -2.43 -4.01
N PHE A 41 -5.28 -2.05 -2.84
CA PHE A 41 -6.06 -1.45 -1.76
C PHE A 41 -5.16 -0.60 -0.89
N GLY A 42 -5.76 0.31 -0.12
CA GLY A 42 -5.07 1.17 0.83
C GLY A 42 -5.63 2.57 0.80
N ASN A 43 -5.69 3.22 1.96
CA ASN A 43 -6.22 4.58 2.10
C ASN A 43 -5.07 5.58 1.93
N ALA A 44 -4.82 6.00 0.68
CA ALA A 44 -3.83 7.02 0.39
C ALA A 44 -4.30 8.40 0.88
N VAL A 45 -3.39 9.15 1.50
CA VAL A 45 -3.63 10.52 2.00
C VAL A 45 -3.16 11.60 1.01
N SER A 46 -2.38 11.20 0.00
CA SER A 46 -1.97 12.07 -1.09
C SER A 46 -1.85 11.24 -2.37
N ASP A 47 -2.15 11.88 -3.49
CA ASP A 47 -2.05 11.27 -4.80
C ASP A 47 -1.58 12.30 -5.81
N ARG A 48 -0.33 12.16 -6.25
CA ARG A 48 0.37 13.15 -7.07
C ARG A 48 0.74 12.56 -8.42
N ILE A 49 0.09 13.06 -9.48
CA ILE A 49 0.45 12.70 -10.85
C ILE A 49 1.75 13.44 -11.20
N LEU A 50 2.78 12.68 -11.60
CA LEU A 50 4.05 13.25 -12.06
C LEU A 50 4.00 13.48 -13.57
N ASP A 51 3.52 12.49 -14.31
CA ASP A 51 3.28 12.55 -15.75
C ASP A 51 2.22 11.52 -16.16
N ARG A 52 2.01 11.35 -17.48
CA ARG A 52 1.01 10.41 -18.03
C ARG A 52 1.22 8.94 -17.63
N LYS A 53 2.44 8.56 -17.24
CA LYS A 53 2.85 7.19 -16.95
C LYS A 53 3.19 6.98 -15.48
N ARG A 54 3.34 8.04 -14.67
CA ARG A 54 3.85 7.95 -13.30
C ARG A 54 3.04 8.80 -12.34
N ARG A 55 2.77 8.23 -11.17
CA ARG A 55 2.19 8.94 -10.03
C ARG A 55 2.80 8.44 -8.73
N VAL A 56 2.73 9.26 -7.70
CA VAL A 56 3.14 8.92 -6.33
C VAL A 56 1.91 8.92 -5.44
N MET A 57 1.65 7.81 -4.77
CA MET A 57 0.60 7.70 -3.76
C MET A 57 1.25 7.67 -2.38
N SER A 58 0.80 8.51 -1.45
CA SER A 58 1.38 8.61 -0.11
C SER A 58 0.43 8.05 0.95
N PHE A 59 0.97 7.31 1.90
CA PHE A 59 0.23 6.66 2.99
C PHE A 59 0.70 7.16 4.35
N ALA A 60 -0.25 7.42 5.25
CA ALA A 60 0.05 7.79 6.63
C ALA A 60 0.68 6.62 7.40
N PRO A 61 1.52 6.89 8.42
CA PRO A 61 2.05 5.84 9.28
C PRO A 61 0.95 4.96 9.89
N GLY A 62 1.17 3.65 9.88
CA GLY A 62 0.20 2.65 10.33
C GLY A 62 -0.79 2.19 9.26
N SER A 63 -0.93 2.90 8.14
CA SER A 63 -1.77 2.47 7.02
C SER A 63 -1.25 1.18 6.42
N VAL A 64 -2.15 0.24 6.14
CA VAL A 64 -1.86 -0.99 5.40
C VAL A 64 -2.33 -0.82 3.95
N PHE A 65 -1.47 -1.18 3.00
CA PHE A 65 -1.77 -1.12 1.58
C PHE A 65 -1.18 -2.31 0.83
N ALA A 66 -1.76 -2.66 -0.31
CA ALA A 66 -1.26 -3.68 -1.21
C ALA A 66 -0.74 -3.04 -2.50
N PHE A 67 0.53 -3.26 -2.81
CA PHE A 67 1.18 -2.81 -4.04
C PHE A 67 1.46 -4.00 -4.95
N ILE A 68 1.03 -3.91 -6.20
CA ILE A 68 1.22 -4.93 -7.22
C ILE A 68 2.21 -4.41 -8.25
N ARG A 69 3.10 -5.28 -8.67
CA ARG A 69 4.01 -5.06 -9.80
C ARG A 69 3.76 -6.15 -10.84
N TRP A 70 3.54 -5.74 -12.05
CA TRP A 70 3.38 -6.61 -13.21
C TRP A 70 4.26 -6.11 -14.35
N GLN A 71 4.92 -7.03 -15.03
CA GLN A 71 5.68 -6.74 -16.24
C GLN A 71 5.45 -7.84 -17.27
N SER A 72 5.31 -7.44 -18.52
CA SER A 72 5.26 -8.32 -19.69
C SER A 72 6.28 -7.92 -20.74
N ASN A 73 6.65 -8.87 -21.59
CA ASN A 73 7.26 -8.62 -22.89
C ASN A 73 6.35 -9.15 -24.00
N ASP A 74 6.84 -9.09 -25.23
CA ASP A 74 6.17 -9.59 -26.43
C ASP A 74 5.85 -11.11 -26.38
N TYR A 75 6.38 -11.84 -25.39
CA TYR A 75 6.20 -13.27 -25.18
C TYR A 75 5.34 -13.63 -23.96
N GLY A 76 4.81 -12.65 -23.22
CA GLY A 76 3.90 -12.87 -22.08
C GLY A 76 4.32 -12.17 -20.78
N THR A 77 3.68 -12.54 -19.65
CA THR A 77 4.02 -12.01 -18.31
C THR A 77 5.40 -12.52 -17.87
N ILE A 78 6.36 -11.62 -17.73
CA ILE A 78 7.71 -11.94 -17.21
C ILE A 78 7.71 -11.95 -15.68
N TYR A 79 6.96 -11.02 -15.08
CA TYR A 79 7.02 -10.79 -13.64
C TYR A 79 5.66 -10.38 -13.09
N SER A 80 5.28 -11.01 -11.99
CA SER A 80 4.15 -10.56 -11.17
C SER A 80 4.54 -10.69 -9.71
N SER A 81 4.29 -9.66 -8.92
CA SER A 81 4.44 -9.71 -7.47
C SER A 81 3.41 -8.84 -6.78
N ILE A 82 3.14 -9.21 -5.54
CA ILE A 82 2.30 -8.45 -4.63
C ILE A 82 3.03 -8.32 -3.31
N VAL A 83 3.02 -7.11 -2.77
CA VAL A 83 3.48 -6.83 -1.42
C VAL A 83 2.37 -6.13 -0.65
N ILE A 84 2.06 -6.61 0.55
CA ILE A 84 1.18 -5.95 1.51
C ILE A 84 2.06 -5.41 2.62
N VAL A 85 2.00 -4.11 2.81
CA VAL A 85 2.93 -3.35 3.66
C VAL A 85 2.14 -2.51 4.65
N ARG A 86 2.66 -2.42 5.89
CA ARG A 86 2.27 -1.35 6.81
C ARG A 86 3.27 -0.20 6.70
N ALA A 87 2.78 0.99 6.41
CA ALA A 87 3.55 2.23 6.46
C ALA A 87 4.12 2.42 7.88
N VAL A 88 5.43 2.61 7.98
CA VAL A 88 6.13 2.69 9.27
C VAL A 88 6.07 4.09 9.85
N ARG A 89 6.14 4.20 11.18
CA ARG A 89 6.39 5.50 11.84
C ARG A 89 7.88 5.83 11.79
N SER A 90 8.21 7.12 11.97
CA SER A 90 9.61 7.51 12.14
C SER A 90 10.24 6.79 13.33
N GLY A 91 11.45 6.29 13.13
CA GLY A 91 12.20 5.51 14.12
C GLY A 91 11.83 4.02 14.19
N GLU A 92 10.74 3.57 13.54
CA GLU A 92 10.46 2.14 13.43
C GLU A 92 11.41 1.48 12.42
N ALA A 93 11.82 0.24 12.69
CA ALA A 93 12.57 -0.56 11.73
C ALA A 93 11.71 -0.88 10.50
N TYR A 94 12.31 -0.87 9.31
CA TYR A 94 11.62 -1.14 8.05
C TYR A 94 12.46 -1.98 7.11
N SER A 95 11.81 -2.63 6.15
CA SER A 95 12.46 -3.26 5.00
C SER A 95 12.39 -2.31 3.81
N THR A 96 13.50 -2.19 3.08
CA THR A 96 13.54 -1.44 1.82
C THR A 96 12.82 -2.23 0.73
N LEU A 97 11.99 -1.53 -0.04
CA LEU A 97 11.16 -2.12 -1.08
C LEU A 97 11.24 -1.24 -2.32
N THR A 98 11.42 -1.84 -3.49
CA THR A 98 11.46 -1.10 -4.75
C THR A 98 10.14 -0.35 -4.95
N HIS A 99 10.23 0.95 -5.27
CA HIS A 99 9.09 1.86 -5.45
C HIS A 99 8.32 2.21 -4.17
N ILE A 100 8.83 1.89 -2.97
CA ILE A 100 8.21 2.25 -1.70
C ILE A 100 9.26 2.95 -0.83
N HIS A 101 9.00 4.19 -0.48
CA HIS A 101 9.95 5.07 0.20
C HIS A 101 9.37 5.56 1.54
N PRO A 102 10.09 5.40 2.67
CA PRO A 102 11.42 4.78 2.82
C PRO A 102 11.41 3.24 2.68
N GLY A 103 10.22 2.64 2.72
CA GLY A 103 10.00 1.19 2.77
C GLY A 103 8.80 0.92 3.67
N GLY A 104 8.78 -0.22 4.34
CA GLY A 104 7.79 -0.46 5.39
C GLY A 104 7.92 -1.80 6.07
N GLU A 105 6.95 -2.12 6.92
CA GLU A 105 6.84 -3.44 7.51
C GLU A 105 6.11 -4.36 6.54
N ILE A 106 6.81 -5.41 6.07
CA ILE A 106 6.24 -6.39 5.16
C ILE A 106 5.30 -7.32 5.94
N LEU A 107 4.02 -7.33 5.57
CA LEU A 107 3.04 -8.29 6.09
C LEU A 107 2.91 -9.50 5.17
N LEU A 108 3.06 -9.30 3.87
CA LEU A 108 3.07 -10.35 2.85
C LEU A 108 3.92 -9.87 1.67
N GLN A 109 4.81 -10.72 1.18
CA GLN A 109 5.50 -10.51 -0.11
C GLN A 109 5.53 -11.82 -0.88
N LEU A 110 4.93 -11.86 -2.06
CA LEU A 110 4.89 -13.05 -2.92
C LEU A 110 5.10 -12.66 -4.39
N SER A 111 5.70 -13.55 -5.14
CA SER A 111 5.91 -13.42 -6.58
C SER A 111 5.35 -14.64 -7.33
N GLY A 112 5.08 -14.45 -8.62
CA GLY A 112 4.51 -15.45 -9.50
C GLY A 112 2.98 -15.39 -9.54
N TRP A 113 2.43 -15.46 -10.76
CA TRP A 113 1.01 -15.25 -11.01
C TRP A 113 0.10 -16.20 -10.20
N PRO A 114 0.40 -17.51 -10.04
CA PRO A 114 -0.46 -18.40 -9.26
C PRO A 114 -0.64 -17.96 -7.80
N LYS A 115 0.41 -17.41 -7.17
CA LYS A 115 0.34 -16.91 -5.78
C LYS A 115 -0.31 -15.54 -5.72
N VAL A 116 0.03 -14.64 -6.65
CA VAL A 116 -0.59 -13.31 -6.75
C VAL A 116 -2.09 -13.42 -6.95
N SER A 117 -2.54 -14.30 -7.86
CA SER A 117 -3.95 -14.56 -8.12
C SER A 117 -4.70 -15.07 -6.88
N GLN A 118 -4.11 -15.99 -6.11
CA GLN A 118 -4.68 -16.44 -4.84
C GLN A 118 -4.81 -15.31 -3.81
N VAL A 119 -3.81 -14.43 -3.70
CA VAL A 119 -3.91 -13.26 -2.81
C VAL A 119 -5.02 -12.31 -3.27
N LEU A 120 -5.14 -12.06 -4.57
CA LEU A 120 -6.22 -11.25 -5.13
C LEU A 120 -7.61 -11.83 -4.82
N GLN A 121 -7.76 -13.15 -4.92
CA GLN A 121 -9.02 -13.83 -4.53
C GLN A 121 -9.34 -13.68 -3.05
N LEU A 122 -8.33 -13.78 -2.17
CA LEU A 122 -8.51 -13.57 -0.74
C LEU A 122 -8.88 -12.13 -0.41
N ILE A 123 -8.31 -11.15 -1.12
CA ILE A 123 -8.71 -9.73 -1.02
C ILE A 123 -10.18 -9.58 -1.40
N ASN A 124 -10.59 -10.10 -2.56
CA ASN A 124 -11.99 -10.04 -2.99
C ASN A 124 -12.94 -10.71 -1.99
N THR A 125 -12.51 -11.80 -1.35
CA THR A 125 -13.30 -12.51 -0.33
C THR A 125 -13.49 -11.68 0.94
N ILE A 126 -12.50 -10.89 1.34
CA ILE A 126 -12.61 -9.94 2.46
C ILE A 126 -13.53 -8.79 2.09
N GLU A 127 -13.36 -8.21 0.91
CA GLU A 127 -14.19 -7.10 0.43
C GLU A 127 -15.66 -7.51 0.26
N ALA A 128 -15.94 -8.78 -0.09
CA ALA A 128 -17.29 -9.33 -0.13
C ALA A 128 -17.97 -9.43 1.25
N LEU A 129 -17.21 -9.31 2.36
CA LEU A 129 -17.75 -9.21 3.71
C LEU A 129 -18.02 -7.74 4.13
N ASP A 130 -17.94 -6.79 3.19
CA ASP A 130 -18.02 -5.35 3.44
C ASP A 130 -16.90 -4.83 4.37
N ILE A 131 -15.72 -5.47 4.27
CA ILE A 131 -14.52 -5.09 5.00
C ILE A 131 -13.51 -4.57 3.99
N ASN A 132 -13.04 -3.33 4.15
CA ASN A 132 -11.90 -2.86 3.38
C ASN A 132 -10.67 -3.73 3.73
N ALA A 133 -10.01 -4.29 2.72
CA ALA A 133 -8.83 -5.14 2.92
C ALA A 133 -7.69 -4.43 3.68
N ALA A 134 -7.62 -3.09 3.61
CA ALA A 134 -6.71 -2.28 4.42
C ALA A 134 -6.98 -2.39 5.94
N ASP A 135 -8.22 -2.68 6.33
CA ASP A 135 -8.67 -2.80 7.72
C ASP A 135 -8.66 -4.25 8.23
N ALA A 136 -8.27 -5.20 7.38
CA ALA A 136 -8.05 -6.58 7.81
C ALA A 136 -6.89 -6.66 8.81
N ALA A 137 -7.01 -7.59 9.77
CA ALA A 137 -6.02 -7.74 10.82
C ALA A 137 -4.60 -8.02 10.24
N PRO A 138 -3.54 -7.26 10.58
CA PRO A 138 -2.21 -7.44 9.99
C PRO A 138 -1.61 -8.84 10.15
N ASP A 139 -1.94 -9.55 11.24
CA ASP A 139 -1.55 -10.95 11.46
C ASP A 139 -2.17 -11.91 10.44
N TYR A 140 -3.33 -11.58 9.87
CA TYR A 140 -3.94 -12.36 8.81
C TYR A 140 -3.07 -12.38 7.56
N TRP A 141 -2.56 -11.22 7.13
CA TRP A 141 -1.69 -11.13 5.96
C TRP A 141 -0.40 -11.93 6.14
N ARG A 142 0.19 -11.90 7.36
CA ARG A 142 1.35 -12.74 7.70
C ARG A 142 1.01 -14.23 7.65
N HIS A 143 -0.15 -14.64 8.15
CA HIS A 143 -0.64 -16.02 8.03
C HIS A 143 -0.84 -16.44 6.57
N VAL A 144 -1.42 -15.59 5.73
CA VAL A 144 -1.57 -15.85 4.28
C VAL A 144 -0.20 -16.03 3.64
N HIS A 145 0.76 -15.16 3.93
CA HIS A 145 2.14 -15.30 3.44
C HIS A 145 2.74 -16.65 3.83
N SER A 146 2.70 -17.02 5.12
CA SER A 146 3.24 -18.30 5.59
C SER A 146 2.62 -19.50 4.89
N ARG A 147 1.28 -19.51 4.71
CA ARG A 147 0.57 -20.63 4.08
C ARG A 147 0.89 -20.75 2.59
N LEU A 148 0.80 -19.66 1.83
CA LEU A 148 1.08 -19.69 0.40
C LEU A 148 2.57 -19.93 0.09
N SER A 149 3.48 -19.46 0.95
CA SER A 149 4.91 -19.80 0.85
C SER A 149 5.16 -21.29 1.04
N ALA A 150 4.40 -21.95 1.92
CA ALA A 150 4.46 -23.40 2.16
C ALA A 150 3.59 -24.25 1.19
N GLY A 151 2.95 -23.64 0.18
CA GLY A 151 2.06 -24.35 -0.74
C GLY A 151 0.75 -24.85 -0.09
N GLN A 152 0.35 -24.26 1.03
CA GLN A 152 -0.83 -24.62 1.80
C GLN A 152 -1.96 -23.61 1.59
N VAL A 153 -3.20 -24.08 1.75
CA VAL A 153 -4.40 -23.24 1.65
C VAL A 153 -4.50 -22.33 2.88
N PRO A 154 -4.58 -20.99 2.71
CA PRO A 154 -4.83 -20.07 3.81
C PRO A 154 -6.25 -20.24 4.35
N ARG A 155 -6.38 -20.18 5.68
CA ARG A 155 -7.70 -20.04 6.32
C ARG A 155 -8.41 -18.78 5.85
N SER A 156 -9.71 -18.85 5.61
CA SER A 156 -10.54 -17.69 5.24
C SER A 156 -10.57 -16.63 6.35
N TYR A 157 -10.69 -15.37 5.95
CA TYR A 157 -10.99 -14.27 6.86
C TYR A 157 -12.48 -14.28 7.21
N SER A 158 -12.83 -13.93 8.45
CA SER A 158 -14.22 -13.97 8.93
C SER A 158 -14.58 -12.71 9.70
N LEU A 159 -15.87 -12.39 9.73
CA LEU A 159 -16.41 -11.27 10.52
C LEU A 159 -16.09 -11.43 12.02
N ALA A 160 -16.16 -12.66 12.55
CA ALA A 160 -15.81 -12.93 13.94
C ALA A 160 -14.35 -12.57 14.24
N ARG A 161 -13.41 -12.95 13.35
CA ARG A 161 -12.00 -12.56 13.46
C ARG A 161 -11.85 -11.05 13.40
N HIS A 162 -12.55 -10.39 12.47
CA HIS A 162 -12.46 -8.94 12.32
C HIS A 162 -12.94 -8.20 13.58
N LYS A 163 -14.09 -8.60 14.15
CA LYS A 163 -14.61 -8.05 15.41
C LYS A 163 -13.63 -8.26 16.56
N ALA A 164 -13.05 -9.46 16.70
CA ALA A 164 -12.05 -9.73 17.73
C ALA A 164 -10.76 -8.91 17.55
N TYR A 165 -10.37 -8.61 16.32
CA TYR A 165 -9.26 -7.71 16.03
C TYR A 165 -9.57 -6.25 16.41
N LEU A 166 -10.74 -5.73 16.04
CA LEU A 166 -11.16 -4.38 16.42
C LEU A 166 -11.25 -4.22 17.94
N GLY A 167 -11.80 -5.22 18.64
CA GLY A 167 -11.85 -5.22 20.10
C GLY A 167 -10.46 -5.17 20.74
N ARG A 168 -9.49 -5.95 20.23
CA ARG A 168 -8.10 -5.88 20.71
C ARG A 168 -7.44 -4.54 20.42
N ARG A 169 -7.71 -3.93 19.26
CA ARG A 169 -7.18 -2.61 18.90
C ARG A 169 -7.65 -1.50 19.83
N ALA A 170 -8.93 -1.52 20.20
CA ALA A 170 -9.50 -0.53 21.11
C ALA A 170 -8.90 -0.58 22.53
N LEU A 171 -8.31 -1.72 22.92
CA LEU A 171 -7.61 -1.85 24.21
C LEU A 171 -6.15 -1.37 24.17
N LEU A 172 -5.57 -1.22 22.97
CA LEU A 172 -4.17 -0.85 22.75
C LEU A 172 -4.00 0.61 22.29
N SER A 173 -5.10 1.32 22.04
CA SER A 173 -5.16 2.74 21.66
C SER A 173 -5.40 3.61 22.88
#